data_AF-A0A645EYP1-F1
#
_entry.id   AF-A0A645EYP1-F1
#
_cell.length_a   1.000
_cell.length_b   1.000
_cell.length_c   1.000
_cell.angle_alpha   90.00
_cell.angle_beta   90.00
_cell.angle_gamma   90.00
#
_symmetry.space_group_name_H-M   'P 1'
#
loop_
_entity.id
_entity.type
_entity.pdbx_description
1 polymer ?
#
loop_
_entity_poly.entity_id
_entity_poly.type
_entity_poly.pdbx_seq_one_letter_code
_entity_poly.pdbx_strand_id
1 'polypeptide(L)'
;MDPRTIDLQNCIRLIEEHAKKEKEKFIKEFPKEGIQVLNGRFGAYIKKGKENFKIPKGTDPQSLELEEVLGIIEKSGTKKSKR
;
A
#
# COMPACT_ATOMS: atom_id res chain seq x y z
N MET A 1 -1.00 19.66 27.74
CA MET A 1 -0.43 18.29 27.78
C MET A 1 1.03 18.46 28.14
N ASP A 2 1.43 18.07 29.35
CA ASP A 2 2.76 18.32 29.87
C ASP A 2 3.76 17.29 29.28
N PRO A 3 4.84 17.71 28.62
CA PRO A 3 5.75 16.82 27.87
C PRO A 3 6.56 15.86 28.75
N ARG A 4 6.47 15.98 30.08
CA ARG A 4 7.26 15.16 31.04
C ARG A 4 6.56 13.89 31.53
N THR A 5 5.30 13.64 31.14
CA THR A 5 4.56 12.45 31.58
C THR A 5 4.36 11.46 30.44
N ILE A 6 5.48 11.03 29.84
CA ILE A 6 5.45 9.97 28.83
C ILE A 6 5.49 8.65 29.58
N ASP A 7 4.31 8.08 29.83
CA ASP A 7 4.17 6.79 30.50
C ASP A 7 4.57 5.64 29.55
N LEU A 8 5.28 4.63 30.08
CA LEU A 8 5.76 3.49 29.30
C LEU A 8 4.61 2.74 28.62
N GLN A 9 3.44 2.64 29.25
CA GLN A 9 2.26 2.00 28.65
C GLN A 9 1.73 2.79 27.46
N ASN A 10 1.80 4.13 27.49
CA ASN A 10 1.41 4.96 26.35
C ASN A 10 2.37 4.77 25.16
N CYS A 11 3.68 4.64 25.40
CA CYS A 11 4.65 4.33 24.35
C CYS A 11 4.35 3.00 23.66
N ILE A 12 4.12 1.94 24.45
CA ILE A 12 3.78 0.61 23.92
C ILE A 12 2.50 0.69 23.08
N ARG A 13 1.45 1.35 23.60
CA ARG A 13 0.19 1.53 22.87
C ARG A 13 0.39 2.22 21.54
N LEU A 14 1.17 3.31 21.49
CA LEU A 14 1.43 4.05 20.26
C LEU A 14 2.18 3.20 19.23
N ILE A 15 3.14 2.38 19.65
CA ILE A 15 3.89 1.48 18.77
C ILE A 15 2.95 0.42 18.17
N GLU A 16 2.12 -0.22 18.99
CA GLU A 16 1.16 -1.23 18.53
C GLU A 16 0.12 -0.64 17.57
N GLU A 17 -0.40 0.56 17.88
CA GLU A 17 -1.38 1.24 17.05
C GLU A 17 -0.77 1.67 15.70
N HIS A 18 0.49 2.13 15.71
CA HIS A 18 1.22 2.44 14.48
C HIS A 18 1.46 1.17 13.65
N ALA A 19 1.91 0.07 14.27
CA ALA A 19 2.15 -1.19 13.59
C ALA A 19 0.87 -1.80 12.97
N LYS A 20 -0.28 -1.70 13.65
CA LYS A 20 -1.57 -2.12 13.08
C LYS A 20 -1.96 -1.28 11.87
N LYS A 21 -1.83 0.05 11.97
CA LYS A 21 -2.10 0.95 10.84
C LYS A 21 -1.16 0.68 9.67
N GLU A 22 0.09 0.32 9.93
CA GLU A 22 1.06 -0.03 8.87
C GLU A 22 0.66 -1.33 8.18
N LYS A 23 0.20 -2.34 8.93
CA LYS A 23 -0.35 -3.59 8.35
C LYS A 23 -1.64 -3.34 7.56
N GLU A 24 -2.54 -2.48 8.03
CA GLU A 24 -3.76 -2.14 7.29
C GLU A 24 -3.48 -1.39 5.98
N LYS A 25 -2.39 -0.62 5.93
CA LYS A 25 -1.91 0.02 4.70
C LYS A 25 -1.24 -0.97 3.75
N PHE A 26 -0.83 -2.14 4.22
CA PHE A 26 -0.03 -3.07 3.45
C PHE A 26 -0.85 -4.32 3.10
N ILE A 27 -1.32 -4.39 1.85
CA ILE A 27 -2.27 -5.41 1.43
C ILE A 27 -1.54 -6.68 0.99
N LYS A 28 -0.53 -6.52 0.12
CA LYS A 28 0.20 -7.64 -0.49
C LYS A 28 1.56 -7.19 -0.99
N GLU A 29 2.54 -8.08 -0.99
CA GLU A 29 3.83 -7.85 -1.66
C GLU A 29 4.22 -9.04 -2.53
N PHE A 30 4.88 -8.72 -3.64
CA PHE A 30 5.47 -9.66 -4.57
C PHE A 30 6.95 -9.33 -4.70
N PRO A 31 7.79 -9.82 -3.77
CA PRO A 31 9.22 -9.48 -3.72
C PRO A 31 9.98 -9.91 -4.97
N LYS A 32 9.53 -10.98 -5.65
CA LYS A 32 10.13 -11.45 -6.91
C LYS A 32 10.13 -10.40 -8.02
N GLU A 33 9.09 -9.57 -8.08
CA GLU A 33 8.94 -8.53 -9.11
C GLU A 33 9.08 -7.12 -8.56
N GLY A 34 9.34 -6.98 -7.25
CA GLY A 34 9.41 -5.70 -6.57
C GLY A 34 8.09 -4.93 -6.59
N ILE A 35 6.96 -5.65 -6.54
CA ILE A 35 5.62 -5.07 -6.56
C ILE A 35 5.02 -5.09 -5.15
N GLN A 36 4.36 -4.02 -4.75
CA GLN A 36 3.68 -3.86 -3.47
C GLN A 36 2.28 -3.32 -3.69
N VAL A 37 1.27 -3.97 -3.12
CA VAL A 37 -0.12 -3.54 -3.12
C VAL A 37 -0.40 -2.88 -1.78
N LEU A 38 -0.75 -1.60 -1.83
CA LEU A 38 -0.84 -0.72 -0.67
C LEU A 38 -2.23 -0.08 -0.62
N ASN A 39 -2.82 0.02 0.57
CA ASN A 39 -4.05 0.76 0.82
C ASN A 39 -3.72 2.22 1.18
N GLY A 40 -3.94 3.13 0.24
CA GLY A 40 -3.71 4.56 0.45
C GLY A 40 -4.98 5.29 0.92
N ARG A 41 -4.81 6.57 1.28
CA ARG A 41 -5.92 7.46 1.69
C ARG A 41 -7.05 7.58 0.65
N PHE A 42 -6.73 7.38 -0.63
CA PHE A 42 -7.68 7.50 -1.75
C PHE A 42 -8.10 6.14 -2.34
N GLY A 43 -7.76 5.05 -1.66
CA GLY A 43 -7.96 3.68 -2.13
C GLY A 43 -6.66 2.95 -2.41
N ALA A 44 -6.79 1.67 -2.73
CA ALA A 44 -5.66 0.80 -2.96
C ALA A 44 -4.93 1.10 -4.28
N TYR A 45 -3.61 0.93 -4.27
CA TYR A 45 -2.74 1.14 -5.40
C TYR A 45 -1.62 0.12 -5.41
N ILE A 46 -1.05 -0.10 -6.59
CA ILE A 46 0.09 -0.97 -6.82
C ILE A 46 1.33 -0.09 -6.96
N LYS A 47 2.43 -0.45 -6.33
CA LYS A 47 3.72 0.21 -6.43
C LYS A 47 4.73 -0.79 -6.96
N LYS A 48 5.36 -0.50 -8.11
CA LYS A 48 6.43 -1.32 -8.68
C LYS A 48 7.69 -0.47 -8.76
N GLY A 49 8.63 -0.68 -7.84
CA GLY A 49 9.83 0.15 -7.74
C GLY A 49 9.51 1.64 -7.53
N LYS A 50 9.70 2.45 -8.58
CA LYS A 50 9.42 3.90 -8.61
C LYS A 50 8.09 4.28 -9.25
N GLU A 51 7.40 3.33 -9.86
CA GLU A 51 6.13 3.56 -10.55
C GLU A 51 4.94 3.17 -9.68
N ASN A 52 3.85 3.93 -9.81
CA ASN A 52 2.61 3.71 -9.07
C ASN A 52 1.47 3.51 -10.06
N PHE A 53 0.74 2.42 -9.89
CA PHE A 53 -0.37 1.98 -10.74
C PHE A 53 -1.65 2.01 -9.92
N LYS A 54 -2.71 2.55 -10.52
CA LYS A 54 -4.01 2.67 -9.85
C LYS A 54 -4.81 1.40 -10.03
N ILE A 55 -5.34 0.85 -8.95
CA ILE A 55 -6.25 -0.29 -9.01
C ILE A 55 -7.63 0.22 -9.46
N PRO A 56 -8.32 -0.47 -10.40
CA PRO A 56 -9.66 -0.08 -10.83
C PRO A 56 -10.65 -0.07 -9.67
N LYS A 57 -11.64 0.84 -9.73
CA LYS A 57 -12.71 0.86 -8.73
C LYS A 57 -13.57 -0.39 -8.90
N GLY A 58 -13.79 -1.13 -7.82
CA GLY A 58 -14.52 -2.40 -7.83
C GLY A 58 -13.63 -3.64 -7.93
N THR A 59 -12.32 -3.47 -8.05
CA THR A 59 -11.36 -4.58 -7.95
C THR A 59 -10.87 -4.69 -6.51
N ASP A 60 -10.96 -5.89 -5.95
CA ASP A 60 -10.59 -6.15 -4.57
C ASP A 60 -9.07 -6.32 -4.42
N PRO A 61 -8.35 -5.37 -3.82
CA PRO A 61 -6.90 -5.38 -3.80
C PRO A 61 -6.31 -6.53 -2.97
N GLN A 62 -7.09 -7.11 -2.05
CA GLN A 62 -6.70 -8.28 -1.27
C GLN A 62 -6.74 -9.57 -2.11
N SER A 63 -7.72 -9.67 -3.00
CA SER A 63 -7.94 -10.84 -3.87
C SER A 63 -7.06 -10.81 -5.12
N LEU A 64 -6.48 -9.66 -5.47
CA LEU A 64 -5.56 -9.54 -6.60
C LEU A 64 -4.39 -10.53 -6.49
N GLU A 65 -4.24 -11.35 -7.52
CA GLU A 65 -3.08 -12.22 -7.72
C GLU A 65 -2.00 -11.54 -8.57
N LEU A 66 -0.81 -12.13 -8.59
CA LEU A 66 0.34 -11.62 -9.34
C LEU A 66 -0.01 -11.32 -10.80
N GLU A 67 -0.72 -12.23 -11.46
CA GLU A 67 -1.13 -12.10 -12.87
C GLU A 67 -2.08 -10.92 -13.10
N GLU A 68 -3.03 -10.69 -12.19
CA GLU A 68 -3.95 -9.55 -12.28
C GLU A 68 -3.23 -8.23 -12.03
N VAL A 69 -2.32 -8.20 -11.04
CA VAL A 69 -1.50 -7.03 -10.73
C VAL A 69 -0.62 -6.68 -11.93
N LEU A 70 0.05 -7.67 -12.52
CA LEU A 70 0.82 -7.52 -13.75
C LEU A 70 -0.04 -6.99 -14.90
N GLY A 71 -1.22 -7.57 -15.10
CA GLY A 71 -2.16 -7.10 -16.12
C GLY A 71 -2.61 -5.65 -15.91
N ILE A 72 -2.82 -5.21 -14.66
CA ILE A 72 -3.11 -3.81 -14.33
C ILE A 72 -1.91 -2.91 -14.65
N ILE A 73 -0.69 -3.35 -14.30
CA ILE A 73 0.55 -2.61 -14.57
C ILE A 73 0.74 -2.44 -16.08
N GLU A 74 0.61 -3.51 -16.87
CA GLU A 74 0.71 -3.46 -18.32
C GLU A 74 -0.34 -2.52 -18.91
N LYS A 75 -1.62 -2.65 -18.50
CA LYS A 75 -2.70 -1.77 -18.96
C LYS A 75 -2.44 -0.31 -18.61
N SER A 76 -1.92 0.00 -17.42
CA SER A 76 -1.64 1.39 -17.03
C SER A 76 -0.36 1.93 -17.67
N GLY A 77 0.66 1.09 -17.92
CA GLY A 77 1.91 1.46 -18.59
C GLY A 77 1.75 1.84 -20.06
N THR A 78 0.65 1.42 -20.70
CA THR A 78 0.31 1.87 -22.07
C THR A 78 -0.12 3.34 -22.14
N LYS A 79 -0.40 4.00 -21.02
CA LYS A 79 -0.58 5.46 -20.97
C LYS A 79 0.76 6.18 -20.78
N LYS A 80 1.78 5.82 -21.56
CA LYS A 80 2.87 6.78 -21.81
C LYS A 80 2.26 7.96 -22.54
N SER A 81 2.27 9.10 -21.85
CA SER A 81 1.92 10.41 -22.36
C SER A 81 2.37 10.55 -23.82
N LYS A 82 1.40 10.79 -24.69
CA LYS A 82 1.63 11.47 -25.97
C LYS A 82 2.40 12.76 -25.65
N ARG A 83 3.44 13.01 -26.46
CA ARG A 83 4.20 14.24 -26.72
C ARG A 83 3.93 15.46 -25.85
#